data_AF-A0A4R5PYZ1-F1
#
_entry.id   AF-A0A4R5PYZ1-F1
#
_cell.length_a   1.000
_cell.length_b   1.000
_cell.length_c   1.000
_cell.angle_alpha   90.00
_cell.angle_beta   90.00
_cell.angle_gamma   90.00
#
_symmetry.space_group_name_H-M   'P 1'
#
loop_
_entity.id
_entity.type
_entity.pdbx_description
1 polymer ?
#
loop_
_entity_poly.entity_id
_entity_poly.type
_entity_poly.pdbx_seq_one_letter_code
_entity_poly.pdbx_strand_id
1 'polypeptide(L)'
;MTDTVRALRLVAGVAFLVLSGCATRTTAGFDTRMAGLVGRPEIEVITALGVPVRTYDVSGHRFLQYESRRLVGYPGSYPFGGYPYGRFGYGLYGGFPPTIETRECELTITLTQGRMQGYTRRGNDCRALPPNVG
;
A
#
# COMPACT_ATOMS: atom_id res chain seq x y z
N MET A 1 -11.51 -4.90 -43.58
CA MET A 1 -10.77 -3.75 -43.01
C MET A 1 -11.43 -3.15 -41.77
N THR A 2 -12.75 -3.29 -41.57
CA THR A 2 -13.47 -2.79 -40.38
C THR A 2 -13.28 -3.65 -39.12
N ASP A 3 -13.12 -4.97 -39.27
CA ASP A 3 -12.97 -5.89 -38.13
C ASP A 3 -11.58 -5.83 -37.45
N THR A 4 -10.52 -5.58 -38.23
CA THR A 4 -9.16 -5.39 -37.69
C THR A 4 -9.07 -4.12 -36.85
N VAL A 5 -9.79 -3.06 -37.22
CA VAL A 5 -9.84 -1.80 -36.47
C VAL A 5 -10.67 -1.95 -35.19
N ARG A 6 -11.74 -2.77 -35.19
CA ARG A 6 -12.50 -3.12 -33.98
C ARG A 6 -11.70 -3.98 -33.02
N ALA A 7 -10.98 -4.98 -33.54
CA ALA A 7 -10.08 -5.82 -32.74
C ALA A 7 -8.94 -4.99 -32.11
N LEU A 8 -8.34 -4.07 -32.88
CA LEU A 8 -7.29 -3.18 -32.38
C LEU A 8 -7.78 -2.23 -31.27
N ARG A 9 -9.01 -1.71 -31.40
CA ARG A 9 -9.65 -0.86 -30.36
C ARG A 9 -9.98 -1.65 -29.09
N LEU A 10 -10.41 -2.90 -29.22
CA LEU A 10 -10.68 -3.78 -28.08
C LEU A 10 -9.39 -4.15 -27.35
N VAL A 11 -8.33 -4.50 -28.08
CA VAL A 11 -7.01 -4.81 -27.49
C VAL A 11 -6.41 -3.59 -26.80
N ALA A 12 -6.52 -2.40 -27.41
CA ALA A 12 -6.08 -1.16 -26.79
C ALA A 12 -6.87 -0.81 -25.53
N GLY A 13 -8.19 -1.05 -25.51
CA GLY A 13 -9.04 -0.83 -24.35
C GLY A 13 -8.72 -1.77 -23.18
N VAL A 14 -8.47 -3.05 -23.46
CA VAL A 14 -8.07 -4.05 -22.44
C VAL A 14 -6.68 -3.75 -21.89
N ALA A 15 -5.72 -3.33 -22.72
CA ALA A 15 -4.39 -2.95 -22.26
C ALA A 15 -4.45 -1.78 -21.27
N PHE A 16 -5.28 -0.75 -21.52
CA PHE A 16 -5.45 0.38 -20.60
C PHE A 16 -6.06 -0.01 -19.25
N LEU A 17 -6.97 -0.98 -19.22
CA LEU A 17 -7.57 -1.49 -17.98
C LEU A 17 -6.58 -2.26 -17.11
N VAL A 18 -5.62 -2.97 -17.71
CA VAL A 18 -4.59 -3.71 -16.94
C VAL A 18 -3.59 -2.75 -16.29
N LEU A 19 -3.26 -1.63 -16.93
CA LEU A 19 -2.32 -0.64 -16.37
C LEU A 19 -2.90 0.15 -15.19
N SER A 20 -4.22 0.38 -15.14
CA SER A 20 -4.85 1.14 -14.04
C SER A 20 -4.87 0.39 -12.70
N GLY A 21 -4.75 -0.95 -12.71
CA GLY A 21 -4.68 -1.77 -11.51
C GLY A 21 -3.40 -1.59 -10.68
N CYS A 22 -2.30 -1.16 -11.29
CA CYS A 22 -1.06 -0.84 -10.55
C CYS A 22 -1.10 0.57 -9.92
N ALA A 23 -1.87 1.49 -10.49
CA ALA A 23 -1.99 2.86 -9.97
C ALA A 23 -2.82 2.95 -8.68
N THR A 24 -3.68 1.96 -8.42
CA THR A 24 -4.58 1.94 -7.25
C THR A 24 -3.83 1.68 -5.94
N ARG A 25 -2.63 1.09 -5.98
CA ARG A 25 -1.82 0.79 -4.79
C ARG A 25 -0.86 1.93 -4.38
N THR A 26 -1.18 3.14 -4.81
CA THR A 26 -0.43 4.37 -4.50
C THR A 26 -1.05 5.13 -3.33
N THR A 27 -0.28 6.06 -2.77
CA THR A 27 -0.77 7.03 -1.77
C THR A 27 -1.89 7.92 -2.34
N ALA A 28 -1.83 8.28 -3.62
CA ALA A 28 -2.89 9.05 -4.28
C ALA A 28 -4.21 8.26 -4.40
N GLY A 29 -4.13 6.96 -4.65
CA GLY A 29 -5.29 6.07 -4.64
C GLY A 29 -5.93 5.93 -3.25
N PHE A 30 -5.09 5.86 -2.20
CA PHE A 30 -5.54 5.89 -0.81
C PHE A 30 -6.29 7.19 -0.52
N ASP A 31 -5.73 8.35 -0.89
CA ASP A 31 -6.34 9.65 -0.62
C ASP A 31 -7.69 9.83 -1.29
N THR A 32 -7.80 9.39 -2.54
CA THR A 32 -9.06 9.39 -3.28
C THR A 32 -10.12 8.55 -2.56
N ARG A 33 -9.74 7.37 -2.06
CA ARG A 33 -10.66 6.49 -1.31
C ARG A 33 -11.10 7.12 0.00
N MET A 34 -10.16 7.68 0.76
CA MET A 34 -10.46 8.32 2.04
C MET A 34 -11.29 9.60 1.87
N ALA A 35 -11.06 10.36 0.80
CA ALA A 35 -11.88 11.52 0.44
C ALA A 35 -13.34 11.12 0.16
N GLY A 36 -13.58 9.95 -0.44
CA GLY A 36 -14.94 9.43 -0.67
C GLY A 36 -15.71 9.05 0.61
N LEU A 37 -15.02 8.89 1.74
CA LEU A 37 -15.63 8.60 3.04
C LEU A 37 -15.95 9.87 3.86
N VAL A 38 -15.47 11.04 3.43
CA VAL A 38 -15.78 12.30 4.10
C VAL A 38 -17.30 12.55 4.04
N GLY A 39 -17.87 12.91 5.18
CA GLY A 39 -19.30 13.10 5.39
C GLY A 39 -20.10 11.82 5.68
N ARG A 40 -19.50 10.62 5.53
CA ARG A 40 -20.17 9.35 5.83
C ARG A 40 -20.35 9.14 7.34
N PRO A 41 -21.42 8.44 7.77
CA PRO A 41 -21.62 8.11 9.17
C PRO A 41 -20.55 7.12 9.66
N GLU A 42 -20.26 7.15 10.96
CA GLU A 42 -19.24 6.30 11.59
C GLU A 42 -19.38 4.82 11.22
N ILE A 43 -20.62 4.30 11.19
CA ILE A 43 -20.88 2.90 10.86
C ILE A 43 -20.44 2.53 9.44
N GLU A 44 -20.63 3.43 8.45
CA GLU A 44 -20.17 3.20 7.08
C GLU A 44 -18.65 3.22 7.00
N VAL A 45 -18.00 4.13 7.74
CA VAL A 45 -16.54 4.24 7.79
C VAL A 45 -15.92 2.98 8.40
N ILE A 46 -16.45 2.52 9.54
CA ILE A 46 -16.01 1.28 10.21
C ILE A 46 -16.27 0.06 9.32
N THR A 47 -17.42 0.02 8.62
CA THR A 47 -17.71 -1.09 7.70
C THR A 47 -16.75 -1.11 6.51
N ALA A 48 -16.34 0.06 6.01
CA ALA A 48 -15.45 0.17 4.86
C ALA A 48 -13.96 -0.07 5.17
N LEU A 49 -13.53 0.20 6.40
CA LEU A 49 -12.12 0.16 6.83
C LEU A 49 -11.81 -0.95 7.84
N GLY A 50 -12.82 -1.49 8.51
CA GLY A 50 -12.67 -2.41 9.64
C GLY A 50 -12.77 -1.69 10.99
N VAL A 51 -12.54 -2.45 12.06
CA VAL A 51 -12.60 -1.93 13.44
C VAL A 51 -11.30 -1.16 13.76
N PRO A 52 -11.38 0.05 14.32
CA PRO A 52 -10.20 0.82 14.70
C PRO A 52 -9.46 0.16 15.86
N VAL A 53 -8.13 0.33 15.89
CA VAL A 53 -7.28 -0.20 16.98
C VAL A 53 -7.41 0.64 18.24
N ARG A 54 -7.69 1.95 18.10
CA ARG A 54 -7.92 2.86 19.21
C ARG A 54 -8.98 3.89 18.85
N THR A 55 -9.74 4.30 19.85
CA THR A 55 -10.72 5.37 19.72
C THR A 55 -10.52 6.37 20.85
N TYR A 56 -10.74 7.64 20.56
CA TYR A 56 -10.66 8.72 21.55
C TYR A 56 -11.82 9.68 21.35
N ASP A 57 -12.52 10.06 22.42
CA ASP A 57 -13.67 10.96 22.35
C ASP A 57 -13.40 12.15 23.28
N VAL A 58 -13.42 13.36 22.71
CA VAL A 58 -13.18 14.60 23.45
C VAL A 58 -14.06 15.72 22.89
N SER A 59 -14.84 16.34 23.77
CA SER A 59 -15.62 17.55 23.45
C SER A 59 -16.51 17.41 22.19
N GLY A 60 -17.08 16.23 21.95
CA GLY A 60 -17.93 15.96 20.79
C GLY A 60 -17.16 15.66 19.48
N HIS A 61 -15.83 15.58 19.55
CA HIS A 61 -14.96 15.08 18.50
C HIS A 61 -14.48 13.68 18.85
N ARG A 62 -14.72 12.76 17.92
CA ARG A 62 -14.33 11.36 18.06
C ARG A 62 -13.24 11.04 17.05
N PHE A 63 -12.17 10.43 17.52
CA PHE A 63 -11.00 10.08 16.74
C PHE A 63 -10.92 8.56 16.63
N LEU A 64 -10.82 8.04 15.41
CA LEU A 64 -10.59 6.61 15.16
C LEU A 64 -9.19 6.44 14.61
N GLN A 65 -8.39 5.65 15.30
CA GLN A 65 -7.00 5.39 14.92
C GLN A 65 -6.92 3.97 14.35
N TYR A 66 -6.26 3.87 13.20
CA TYR A 66 -5.92 2.64 12.52
C TYR A 66 -4.40 2.58 12.36
N GLU A 67 -3.85 1.38 12.49
CA GLU A 67 -2.43 1.12 12.32
C GLU A 67 -2.25 -0.09 11.43
N SER A 68 -1.32 0.01 10.48
CA SER A 68 -0.88 -1.10 9.64
C SER A 68 0.63 -1.14 9.63
N ARG A 69 1.18 -2.33 9.88
CA ARG A 69 2.61 -2.58 9.89
C ARG A 69 2.93 -3.82 9.07
N ARG A 70 3.90 -3.69 8.16
CA ARG A 70 4.36 -4.77 7.29
C ARG A 70 5.88 -4.88 7.33
N LEU A 71 6.38 -6.11 7.31
CA LEU A 71 7.79 -6.40 7.12
C LEU A 71 8.03 -6.76 5.65
N VAL A 72 9.00 -6.09 5.03
CA VAL A 72 9.43 -6.36 3.65
C VAL A 72 10.85 -6.92 3.71
N GLY A 73 11.02 -8.18 3.32
CA GLY A 73 12.33 -8.81 3.22
C GLY A 73 12.93 -8.61 1.83
N TYR A 74 14.15 -8.11 1.78
CA TYR A 74 14.97 -8.05 0.57
C TYR A 74 15.97 -9.21 0.59
N PRO A 75 15.91 -10.11 -0.41
CA PRO A 75 16.82 -11.25 -0.47
C PRO A 75 18.25 -10.76 -0.65
N GLY A 76 19.18 -11.35 0.09
CA GLY A 76 20.61 -11.13 -0.09
C GLY A 76 21.14 -11.88 -1.32
N SER A 77 22.40 -11.62 -1.67
CA SER A 77 23.13 -12.41 -2.66
C SER A 77 24.36 -13.07 -2.04
N TYR A 78 24.64 -14.30 -2.43
CA TYR A 78 25.82 -15.02 -1.99
C TYR A 78 27.06 -14.51 -2.73
N PRO A 79 28.23 -14.47 -2.05
CA PRO A 79 29.50 -14.21 -2.72
C PRO A 79 29.77 -15.26 -3.79
N PHE A 80 30.28 -14.85 -4.95
CA PHE A 80 30.76 -15.78 -5.97
C PHE A 80 32.26 -15.99 -5.79
N GLY A 81 32.71 -17.24 -5.85
CA GLY A 81 34.13 -17.60 -5.85
C GLY A 81 34.75 -17.36 -7.23
N GLY A 82 35.88 -16.67 -7.29
CA GLY A 82 36.65 -16.48 -8.52
C GLY A 82 37.36 -17.75 -9.01
N TYR A 83 37.64 -17.85 -10.31
CA TYR A 83 38.45 -18.95 -10.89
C TYR A 83 39.86 -18.99 -10.28
N PRO A 84 40.44 -20.18 -10.04
CA PRO A 84 41.77 -20.28 -9.43
C PRO A 84 42.84 -19.82 -10.43
N TYR A 85 43.41 -18.64 -10.18
CA TYR A 85 44.63 -18.18 -10.87
C TYR A 85 45.75 -18.01 -9.83
N GLY A 86 46.59 -19.04 -9.71
CA GLY A 86 47.85 -18.98 -8.97
C GLY A 86 47.82 -19.51 -7.53
N ARG A 87 48.99 -19.46 -6.87
CA ARG A 87 49.34 -20.07 -5.57
C ARG A 87 48.62 -19.46 -4.35
N PHE A 88 47.73 -18.49 -4.56
CA PHE A 88 46.97 -17.82 -3.50
C PHE A 88 45.49 -18.09 -3.77
N GLY A 89 44.84 -18.80 -2.85
CA GLY A 89 43.54 -19.44 -3.05
C GLY A 89 42.36 -18.50 -3.36
N TYR A 90 41.17 -19.12 -3.44
CA TYR A 90 39.91 -18.48 -3.83
C TYR A 90 39.59 -17.22 -2.99
N GLY A 91 39.57 -16.05 -3.65
CA GLY A 91 38.93 -14.86 -3.11
C GLY A 91 37.42 -14.93 -3.33
N LEU A 92 36.65 -14.81 -2.26
CA LEU A 92 35.20 -14.56 -2.34
C LEU A 92 35.02 -13.06 -2.64
N TYR A 93 34.43 -12.73 -3.79
CA TYR A 93 34.14 -11.35 -4.16
C TYR A 93 32.64 -11.18 -4.45
N GLY A 94 32.08 -10.07 -3.97
CA GLY A 94 30.66 -9.75 -4.11
C GLY A 94 29.76 -10.42 -3.05
N GLY A 95 28.48 -10.09 -3.08
CA GLY A 95 27.47 -10.52 -2.11
C GLY A 95 27.01 -9.38 -1.19
N PHE A 96 25.70 -9.34 -0.89
CA PHE A 96 25.12 -8.42 0.10
C PHE A 96 24.16 -9.18 1.02
N PRO A 97 24.12 -8.86 2.32
CA PRO A 97 23.26 -9.56 3.27
C PRO A 97 21.77 -9.29 2.95
N PRO A 98 20.86 -10.23 3.31
CA PRO A 98 19.44 -9.94 3.27
C PRO A 98 19.11 -8.83 4.26
N THR A 99 18.15 -7.97 3.91
CA THR A 99 17.69 -6.89 4.78
C THR A 99 16.19 -6.99 5.01
N ILE A 100 15.73 -6.56 6.18
CA ILE A 100 14.31 -6.48 6.50
C ILE A 100 13.98 -5.01 6.75
N GLU A 101 13.02 -4.50 6.01
CA GLU A 101 12.52 -3.14 6.18
C GLU A 101 11.12 -3.18 6.78
N THR A 102 10.90 -2.38 7.82
CA THR A 102 9.58 -2.19 8.40
C THR A 102 8.88 -1.05 7.67
N ARG A 103 7.65 -1.30 7.24
CA ARG A 103 6.76 -0.37 6.55
C ARG A 103 5.54 -0.14 7.42
N GLU A 104 5.20 1.12 7.68
CA GLU A 104 4.14 1.50 8.62
C GLU A 104 3.21 2.54 8.00
N CYS A 105 1.92 2.44 8.33
CA CYS A 105 0.92 3.45 8.07
C CYS A 105 0.01 3.61 9.29
N GLU A 106 -0.05 4.83 9.79
CA GLU A 106 -0.97 5.26 10.83
C GLU A 106 -2.01 6.19 10.21
N LEU A 107 -3.28 5.91 10.46
CA LEU A 107 -4.41 6.69 9.96
C LEU A 107 -5.26 7.13 11.15
N THR A 108 -5.47 8.43 11.28
CA THR A 108 -6.39 9.00 12.27
C THR A 108 -7.54 9.68 11.55
N ILE A 109 -8.76 9.22 11.80
CA ILE A 109 -10.00 9.79 11.27
C ILE A 109 -10.64 10.64 12.35
N THR A 110 -11.07 11.83 11.98
CA THR A 110 -11.81 12.74 12.87
C THR A 110 -13.29 12.71 12.52
N LEU A 111 -14.13 12.43 13.51
CA LEU A 111 -15.57 12.48 13.43
C LEU A 111 -16.13 13.58 14.32
N THR A 112 -17.15 14.24 13.82
CA THR A 112 -17.93 15.23 14.58
C THR A 112 -19.39 14.94 14.29
N GLN A 113 -20.23 14.89 15.33
CA GLN A 113 -21.66 14.55 15.20
C GLN A 113 -21.89 13.20 14.49
N GLY A 114 -21.02 12.21 14.75
CA GLY A 114 -21.13 10.86 14.19
C GLY A 114 -20.80 10.74 12.69
N ARG A 115 -20.23 11.78 12.08
CA ARG A 115 -19.82 11.79 10.67
C ARG A 115 -18.34 12.09 10.52
N MET A 116 -17.70 11.45 9.55
CA MET A 116 -16.31 11.72 9.21
C MET A 116 -16.14 13.13 8.64
N GLN A 117 -15.32 13.93 9.30
CA GLN A 117 -14.97 15.29 8.84
C GLN A 117 -13.67 15.30 8.04
N GLY A 118 -12.74 14.40 8.36
CA GLY A 118 -11.42 14.39 7.76
C GLY A 118 -10.57 13.22 8.26
N TYR A 119 -9.36 13.15 7.72
CA TYR A 119 -8.38 12.14 8.09
C TYR A 119 -6.97 12.71 7.98
N THR A 120 -6.07 12.14 8.78
CA THR A 120 -4.64 12.38 8.71
C THR A 120 -3.92 11.05 8.60
N ARG A 121 -2.85 11.00 7.82
CA ARG A 121 -2.05 9.79 7.64
C ARG A 121 -0.58 10.08 7.93
N ARG A 122 0.12 9.11 8.48
CA ARG A 122 1.54 9.17 8.78
C ARG A 122 2.20 7.84 8.44
N GLY A 123 3.43 7.88 7.95
CA GLY A 123 4.21 6.70 7.61
C GLY A 123 4.52 6.58 6.11
N ASN A 124 5.17 5.47 5.75
CA ASN A 124 5.73 5.24 4.43
C ASN A 124 4.95 4.21 3.59
N ASP A 125 3.87 3.63 4.14
CA ASP A 125 3.13 2.53 3.50
C ASP A 125 1.60 2.74 3.46
N CYS A 126 1.16 3.99 3.46
CA CYS A 126 -0.27 4.31 3.35
C CYS A 126 -0.78 4.10 1.93
N ARG A 127 -1.21 2.87 1.64
CA ARG A 127 -1.75 2.43 0.34
C ARG A 127 -3.20 2.02 0.53
N ALA A 128 -4.02 2.13 -0.52
CA ALA A 128 -5.40 1.65 -0.48
C ALA A 128 -5.41 0.16 -0.14
N LEU A 129 -5.69 -0.18 1.13
CA LEU A 129 -5.87 -1.55 1.57
C LEU A 129 -7.13 -2.08 0.87
N PRO A 130 -7.09 -3.27 0.24
CA PRO A 130 -8.32 -3.89 -0.20
C PRO A 130 -9.24 -4.10 1.02
N PRO A 131 -10.55 -3.87 0.90
CA PRO A 131 -11.46 -4.19 1.99
C PRO A 131 -11.32 -5.69 2.30
N ASN A 132 -11.04 -6.01 3.56
CA ASN A 132 -11.02 -7.37 4.11
C ASN A 132 -10.03 -8.35 3.46
N VAL A 133 -8.74 -8.18 3.73
CA VAL A 133 -7.82 -9.34 3.77
C VAL A 133 -7.62 -9.71 5.24
N GLY A 134 -8.61 -10.45 5.74
CA GLY A 134 -8.41 -11.44 6.81
C GLY A 134 -7.91 -12.74 6.20
#